data_AF-X1KZX5-F1
#
_entry.id   AF-X1KZX5-F1
#
_cell.length_a   1.000
_cell.length_b   1.000
_cell.length_c   1.000
_cell.angle_alpha   90.00
_cell.angle_beta   90.00
_cell.angle_gamma   90.00
#
_symmetry.space_group_name_H-M   'P 1'
#
loop_
_entity.id
_entity.type
_entity.pdbx_description
1 polymer ?
#
loop_
_entity_poly.entity_id
_entity_poly.type
_entity_poly.pdbx_seq_one_letter_code
_entity_poly.pdbx_strand_id
1 'polypeptide(L)' 'TSVPSNITSTSATVGGNVTSEGGATVTERGICWSTSENPETTGTKLQIGSGTGTFSTSLTGLSACTTYYIKAYAINS' A
#
# COMPACT_ATOMS: atom_id res chain seq x y z
N THR A 1 7.19 1.50 3.88
CA THR A 1 6.20 0.41 3.85
C THR A 1 6.40 -0.46 5.08
N SER A 2 5.33 -0.91 5.72
CA SER A 2 5.42 -1.89 6.81
C SER A 2 5.68 -3.29 6.24
N VAL A 3 6.35 -4.15 7.01
CA VAL A 3 6.51 -5.57 6.63
C VAL A 3 5.12 -6.22 6.56
N PRO A 4 4.78 -6.93 5.48
CA PRO A 4 3.52 -7.66 5.38
C PRO A 4 3.39 -8.74 6.46
N SER A 5 2.18 -8.94 6.96
CA SER A 5 1.85 -9.96 7.98
C SER A 5 0.56 -10.69 7.62
N ASN A 6 0.21 -11.75 8.35
CA ASN A 6 -0.98 -12.58 8.07
C ASN A 6 -1.10 -12.97 6.59
N ILE A 7 0.02 -13.40 6.00
CA ILE A 7 0.09 -13.76 4.58
C ILE A 7 -0.55 -15.15 4.42
N THR A 8 -1.59 -15.21 3.62
CA THR A 8 -2.24 -16.45 3.18
C THR A 8 -2.05 -16.61 1.67
N SER A 9 -2.63 -17.67 1.09
CA SER A 9 -2.59 -17.88 -0.36
C SER A 9 -3.38 -16.82 -1.15
N THR A 10 -4.34 -16.13 -0.53
CA THR A 10 -5.24 -15.18 -1.21
C THR A 10 -5.36 -13.83 -0.52
N SER A 11 -4.61 -13.62 0.57
CA SER A 11 -4.62 -12.37 1.33
C SER A 11 -3.30 -12.06 2.01
N ALA A 12 -3.07 -10.79 2.31
CA ALA A 12 -1.97 -10.34 3.14
C ALA A 12 -2.34 -9.04 3.86
N THR A 13 -1.93 -8.89 5.12
CA THR A 13 -2.02 -7.61 5.82
C THR A 13 -0.80 -6.76 5.48
N VAL A 14 -1.05 -5.56 4.97
CA VAL A 14 -0.03 -4.62 4.50
C VAL A 14 -0.27 -3.24 5.08
N GLY A 15 0.74 -2.40 5.05
CA GLY A 15 0.60 -1.06 5.60
C GLY A 15 1.78 -0.18 5.32
N GLY A 16 1.72 1.01 5.90
CA GLY A 16 2.75 2.02 5.80
C GLY A 16 2.66 3.01 6.93
N ASN A 17 3.65 3.88 6.99
CA ASN A 17 3.66 5.02 7.87
C ASN A 17 4.04 6.24 7.03
N VAL A 18 3.17 7.24 7.00
CA VAL A 18 3.47 8.53 6.41
C VAL A 18 4.06 9.42 7.51
N THR A 19 5.39 9.58 7.50
CA THR A 19 6.13 10.26 8.57
C THR A 19 6.30 11.76 8.35
N SER A 20 6.08 12.25 7.14
CA SER A 20 6.19 13.67 6.79
C SER A 20 5.26 13.99 5.63
N GLU A 21 4.69 15.20 5.66
CA GLU A 21 3.86 15.74 4.59
C GLU A 21 4.68 16.51 3.54
N GLY A 22 6.00 16.62 3.72
CA GLY A 22 6.88 17.18 2.69
C GLY A 22 6.60 18.63 2.28
N GLY A 23 5.74 19.35 3.01
CA GLY A 23 5.37 20.75 2.76
C GLY A 23 3.92 21.00 2.32
N ALA A 24 3.12 19.96 2.06
CA ALA A 24 1.69 20.09 1.73
C ALA A 24 0.89 18.92 2.29
N THR A 25 -0.37 19.14 2.68
CA THR A 25 -1.18 18.11 3.34
C THR A 25 -1.29 16.84 2.49
N VAL A 26 -1.13 15.68 3.12
CA VAL A 26 -1.30 14.38 2.44
C VAL A 26 -2.78 14.20 2.16
N THR A 27 -3.19 14.35 0.90
CA THR A 27 -4.60 14.20 0.49
C THR A 27 -4.98 12.75 0.22
N GLU A 28 -4.00 11.90 -0.12
CA GLU A 28 -4.21 10.47 -0.34
C GLU A 28 -3.03 9.65 0.18
N ARG A 29 -3.31 8.54 0.85
CA ARG A 29 -2.33 7.50 1.19
C ARG A 29 -2.91 6.12 0.96
N GLY A 30 -2.04 5.17 0.64
CA GLY A 30 -2.49 3.81 0.36
C GLY A 30 -1.37 2.84 0.04
N ILE A 31 -1.77 1.73 -0.56
CA ILE A 31 -0.88 0.67 -1.04
C ILE A 31 -1.13 0.45 -2.52
N CYS A 32 -0.09 0.38 -3.33
CA CYS A 32 -0.14 -0.17 -4.68
C CYS A 32 0.58 -1.52 -4.73
N TRP A 33 0.12 -2.41 -5.61
CA TRP A 33 0.72 -3.72 -5.79
C TRP A 33 0.61 -4.21 -7.23
N SER A 34 1.52 -5.10 -7.62
CA SER A 34 1.58 -5.69 -8.95
C SER A 34 2.32 -7.03 -8.92
N THR A 35 2.19 -7.83 -9.96
CA THR A 35 3.04 -9.02 -10.19
C THR A 35 4.38 -8.65 -10.83
N SER A 36 4.51 -7.42 -11.35
CA SER A 36 5.77 -6.83 -11.81
C SER A 36 6.44 -6.03 -10.70
N GLU A 37 7.77 -5.97 -10.76
CA GLU A 37 8.57 -5.14 -9.85
C GLU A 37 8.18 -3.66 -9.94
N ASN A 38 8.39 -2.93 -8.84
CA ASN A 38 8.12 -1.49 -8.73
C ASN A 38 6.68 -1.07 -9.10
N PRO A 39 5.66 -1.52 -8.35
CA PRO A 39 4.29 -1.09 -8.60
C PRO A 39 4.15 0.44 -8.50
N GLU A 40 3.41 1.01 -9.46
CA GLU A 40 3.10 2.43 -9.53
C GLU A 40 1.68 2.73 -9.05
N THR A 41 1.46 3.96 -8.61
CA THR A 41 0.14 4.45 -8.15
C THR A 41 -0.87 4.66 -9.28
N THR A 42 -0.44 4.55 -10.54
CA THR A 42 -1.28 4.58 -11.73
C THR A 42 -1.94 3.23 -12.02
N GLY A 43 -1.39 2.14 -11.47
CA GLY A 43 -1.90 0.77 -11.63
C GLY A 43 -2.86 0.35 -10.52
N THR A 44 -2.77 -0.91 -10.11
CA THR A 44 -3.60 -1.45 -9.03
C THR A 44 -3.20 -0.84 -7.68
N LYS A 45 -4.15 -0.13 -7.06
CA LYS A 45 -3.97 0.51 -5.76
C LYS A 45 -5.21 0.38 -4.88
N LEU A 46 -4.99 0.55 -3.59
CA LEU A 46 -6.02 0.69 -2.57
C LEU A 46 -5.73 1.97 -1.79
N GLN A 47 -6.62 2.94 -1.93
CA GLN A 47 -6.63 4.14 -1.11
C GLN A 47 -7.16 3.78 0.28
N ILE A 48 -6.39 4.13 1.32
CA ILE A 48 -6.70 3.80 2.71
C ILE A 48 -7.16 5.04 3.49
N GLY A 49 -6.70 6.23 3.09
CA GLY A 49 -7.13 7.48 3.71
C GLY A 49 -6.27 8.66 3.29
N SER A 50 -6.12 9.62 4.20
CA SER A 50 -5.32 10.85 4.04
C SER A 50 -4.52 11.13 5.31
N GLY A 51 -3.64 12.15 5.26
CA GLY A 51 -2.84 12.64 6.39
C GLY A 51 -1.65 11.76 6.78
N THR A 52 -0.90 12.23 7.78
CA THR A 52 0.23 11.50 8.39
C THR A 52 -0.20 10.33 9.27
N GLY A 53 0.76 9.47 9.60
CA GLY A 53 0.63 8.41 10.57
C GLY A 53 0.64 7.01 9.96
N THR A 54 0.50 6.03 10.85
CA THR A 54 0.48 4.62 10.51
C THR A 54 -0.87 4.21 9.95
N PHE A 55 -0.85 3.33 8.95
CA PHE A 55 -2.03 2.74 8.36
C PHE A 55 -1.78 1.28 8.00
N SER A 56 -2.82 0.47 8.10
CA SER A 56 -2.78 -0.97 7.79
C SER A 56 -4.11 -1.39 7.16
N THR A 57 -4.05 -2.35 6.23
CA THR A 57 -5.22 -2.93 5.58
C THR A 57 -4.95 -4.37 5.18
N SER A 58 -6.02 -5.13 4.98
CA SER A 58 -5.97 -6.49 4.42
C SER A 58 -6.19 -6.42 2.91
N LEU A 59 -5.18 -6.83 2.14
CA LEU A 59 -5.37 -7.13 0.72
C LEU A 59 -5.99 -8.51 0.61
N THR A 60 -7.10 -8.62 -0.12
CA THR A 60 -7.83 -9.86 -0.36
C THR A 60 -8.05 -10.07 -1.85
N GLY A 61 -8.31 -11.31 -2.28
CA GLY A 61 -8.54 -11.62 -3.69
C GLY A 61 -7.24 -11.77 -4.49
N LEU A 62 -6.13 -12.05 -3.81
CA LEU A 62 -4.87 -12.38 -4.46
C LEU A 62 -4.93 -13.80 -5.03
N SER A 63 -4.21 -14.02 -6.12
CA SER A 63 -4.05 -15.36 -6.69
C SER A 63 -2.98 -16.15 -5.93
N ALA A 64 -3.29 -17.41 -5.61
CA ALA A 64 -2.33 -18.32 -5.00
C ALA A 64 -1.12 -18.56 -5.91
N CYS A 65 0.03 -18.93 -5.33
CA CYS A 65 1.28 -19.21 -6.04
C CYS A 65 1.76 -18.06 -6.94
N THR A 66 1.39 -16.82 -6.63
CA THR A 66 1.75 -15.62 -7.39
C THR A 66 2.58 -14.69 -6.52
N THR A 67 3.72 -14.24 -7.03
CA THR A 67 4.55 -13.23 -6.35
C THR A 67 3.95 -11.86 -6.61
N TYR A 68 3.68 -11.12 -5.54
CA TYR A 68 3.23 -9.73 -5.60
C TYR A 68 4.29 -8.81 -4.98
N TYR A 69 4.57 -7.72 -5.66
CA TYR A 69 5.37 -6.60 -5.18
C TYR A 69 4.42 -5.53 -4.64
N ILE A 70 4.76 -4.98 -3.48
CA ILE A 70 3.88 -4.09 -2.73
C ILE A 70 4.64 -2.82 -2.38
N LYS A 71 4.02 -1.65 -2.57
CA LYS A 71 4.60 -0.35 -2.25
C LYS A 71 3.56 0.54 -1.58
N ALA A 72 3.93 1.13 -0.44
CA ALA A 72 3.12 2.17 0.18
C ALA A 72 3.36 3.50 -0.52
N TYR A 73 2.30 4.29 -0.68
CA TYR A 73 2.37 5.61 -1.30
C TYR A 73 1.63 6.67 -0.46
N ALA A 74 2.02 7.92 -0.67
CA ALA A 74 1.34 9.11 -0.18
C ALA A 74 1.37 10.17 -1.30
N ILE A 75 0.30 10.93 -1.44
CA ILE A 75 0.14 12.02 -2.41
C ILE A 75 -0.18 13.29 -1.62
N ASN A 76 0.54 14.36 -1.93
CA ASN A 76 0.40 15.69 -1.37
C ASN A 76 -0.08 16.62 -2.49
N SER A 77 -1.09 17.44 -2.23
CA SER A 77 -1.67 18.38 -3.22
C SER A 77 -2.19 19.63 -2.56
#